data_AF-A0A818TEK3-F1
#
_entry.id   AF-A0A818TEK3-F1
#
_cell.length_a   1.000
_cell.length_b   1.000
_cell.length_c   1.000
_cell.angle_alpha   90.00
_cell.angle_beta   90.00
_cell.angle_gamma   90.00
#
_symmetry.space_group_name_H-M   'P 1'
#
loop_
_entity.id
_entity.type
_entity.pdbx_description
1 polymer ?
#
loop_
_entity_poly.entity_id
_entity_poly.type
_entity_poly.pdbx_seq_one_letter_code
_entity_poly.pdbx_strand_id
1 'polypeptide(L)'
;METNIRMNSLQFDHRELYRRPNGRTVALLTPQILSEVENELVNNLSNGLFFIVINSGATSSFNAAQFKNSSMKKSELSPSIIEAALTHIIENLDKYPKVIAALRGGKIGYHDKGAMLNDMGVRNFVIQGSATVDNVM
;
A
#
# COMPACT_ATOMS: atom_id res chain seq x y z
N MET A 1 16.70 -28.82 20.77
CA MET A 1 17.19 -28.06 19.59
C MET A 1 16.20 -26.93 19.36
N GLU A 2 16.51 -25.74 19.85
CA GLU A 2 15.68 -24.56 19.64
C GLU A 2 16.18 -23.84 18.40
N THR A 3 15.41 -23.92 17.32
CA THR A 3 15.73 -23.20 16.07
C THR A 3 15.45 -21.73 16.31
N ASN A 4 16.51 -20.96 16.56
CA ASN A 4 16.50 -19.50 16.62
C ASN A 4 16.06 -18.95 15.25
N ILE A 5 14.76 -18.71 15.06
CA ILE A 5 14.26 -17.91 13.94
C ILE A 5 14.57 -16.45 14.28
N ARG A 6 15.79 -16.00 13.94
CA ARG A 6 16.09 -14.58 13.88
C ARG A 6 15.17 -13.99 12.81
N MET A 7 14.07 -13.36 13.24
CA MET A 7 13.27 -12.48 12.39
C MET A 7 14.12 -11.27 12.01
N ASN A 8 15.02 -11.44 11.04
CA ASN A 8 15.67 -10.32 10.40
C ASN A 8 14.58 -9.57 9.65
N SER A 9 14.17 -8.41 10.16
CA SER A 9 13.43 -7.44 9.38
C SER A 9 14.21 -7.20 8.09
N LEU A 10 13.61 -7.49 6.93
CA LEU A 10 14.21 -7.20 5.64
C LEU A 10 14.64 -5.73 5.63
N GLN A 11 15.95 -5.47 5.45
CA GLN A 11 16.46 -4.10 5.36
C GLN A 11 15.83 -3.41 4.15
N PHE A 12 15.45 -2.15 4.31
CA PHE A 12 14.84 -1.36 3.25
C PHE A 12 15.83 -1.18 2.08
N ASP A 13 15.54 -1.80 0.93
CA ASP A 13 16.34 -1.63 -0.28
C ASP A 13 15.98 -0.29 -0.95
N HIS A 14 16.87 0.69 -0.82
CA HIS A 14 16.68 2.03 -1.38
C HIS A 14 16.58 2.03 -2.91
N ARG A 15 17.06 0.98 -3.60
CA ARG A 15 16.94 0.85 -5.06
C ARG A 15 15.49 0.67 -5.51
N GLU A 16 14.64 0.14 -4.64
CA GLU A 16 13.20 0.02 -4.92
C GLU A 16 12.52 1.38 -5.04
N LEU A 17 13.14 2.50 -4.62
CA LEU A 17 12.58 3.84 -4.86
C LEU A 17 12.69 4.28 -6.33
N TYR A 18 13.53 3.64 -7.13
CA TYR A 18 13.88 4.07 -8.49
C TYR A 18 13.56 3.00 -9.56
N ARG A 19 13.04 1.84 -9.16
CA ARG A 19 12.67 0.75 -10.08
C ARG A 19 11.49 1.15 -10.97
N ARG A 20 11.47 0.71 -12.23
CA ARG A 20 10.28 0.80 -13.09
C ARG A 20 9.23 -0.23 -12.67
N PRO A 21 7.93 0.12 -12.63
CA PRO A 21 6.86 -0.85 -12.42
C PRO A 21 6.98 -2.01 -13.41
N ASN A 22 7.02 -3.24 -12.90
CA ASN A 22 7.16 -4.41 -13.75
C ASN A 22 5.76 -4.96 -14.07
N GLY A 23 5.29 -4.70 -15.30
CA GLY A 23 4.00 -5.19 -15.76
C GLY A 23 3.86 -6.72 -15.73
N ARG A 24 4.96 -7.48 -15.78
CA ARG A 24 4.93 -8.95 -15.67
C ARG A 24 4.65 -9.43 -14.25
N THR A 25 4.84 -8.59 -13.23
CA THR A 25 4.56 -8.93 -11.83
C THR A 25 3.06 -9.09 -11.58
N VAL A 26 2.20 -8.49 -12.41
CA VAL A 26 0.74 -8.71 -12.37
C VAL A 26 0.38 -10.18 -12.63
N ALA A 27 1.13 -10.86 -13.49
CA ALA A 27 0.91 -12.29 -13.79
C ALA A 27 1.25 -13.22 -12.60
N LEU A 28 1.93 -12.70 -11.57
CA LEU A 28 2.27 -13.43 -10.36
C LEU A 28 1.24 -13.23 -9.24
N LEU A 29 0.22 -12.39 -9.45
CA LEU A 29 -0.80 -12.12 -8.43
C LEU A 29 -1.72 -13.32 -8.26
N THR A 30 -1.66 -13.94 -7.08
CA THR A 30 -2.58 -14.99 -6.66
C THR A 30 -3.62 -14.43 -5.69
N PRO A 31 -4.76 -15.11 -5.49
CA PRO A 31 -5.73 -14.71 -4.48
C PRO A 31 -5.14 -14.58 -3.07
N GLN A 32 -4.15 -15.41 -2.72
CA GLN A 32 -3.46 -15.36 -1.43
C GLN A 32 -2.63 -14.09 -1.29
N ILE A 33 -1.88 -13.71 -2.34
CA ILE A 33 -1.10 -12.46 -2.36
C ILE A 33 -2.03 -11.25 -2.23
N LEU A 34 -3.14 -11.25 -2.98
CA LEU A 34 -4.11 -10.16 -2.93
C LEU A 34 -4.76 -10.04 -1.55
N SER A 35 -5.14 -11.16 -0.94
CA SER A 35 -5.70 -11.19 0.42
C SER A 35 -4.71 -10.70 1.47
N GLU A 36 -3.44 -11.12 1.39
CA GLU A 36 -2.39 -10.67 2.32
C GLU A 36 -2.19 -9.14 2.25
N VAL A 37 -2.07 -8.60 1.04
CA VAL A 37 -1.89 -7.16 0.82
C VAL A 37 -3.16 -6.37 1.19
N GLU A 38 -4.35 -6.89 0.86
CA GLU A 38 -5.63 -6.28 1.23
C GLU A 38 -5.76 -6.16 2.75
N ASN A 39 -5.52 -7.24 3.50
CA ASN A 39 -5.67 -7.26 4.95
C ASN A 39 -4.74 -6.25 5.62
N GLU A 40 -3.50 -6.16 5.18
CA GLU A 40 -2.56 -5.17 5.70
C GLU A 40 -2.92 -3.74 5.31
N LEU A 41 -3.45 -3.52 4.10
CA LEU A 41 -3.94 -2.21 3.68
C LEU A 41 -5.13 -1.78 4.55
N VAL A 42 -6.12 -2.66 4.74
CA VAL A 42 -7.29 -2.42 5.60
C VAL A 42 -6.87 -2.11 7.04
N ASN A 43 -5.89 -2.85 7.57
CA ASN A 43 -5.36 -2.61 8.91
C ASN A 43 -4.72 -1.21 9.01
N ASN A 44 -3.96 -0.79 7.99
CA ASN A 44 -3.33 0.54 7.99
C ASN A 44 -4.32 1.69 7.85
N LEU A 45 -5.40 1.49 7.07
CA LEU A 45 -6.49 2.46 6.91
C LEU A 45 -7.35 2.56 8.19
N SER A 46 -7.60 1.44 8.86
CA SER A 46 -8.48 1.39 10.04
C SER A 46 -7.78 1.70 11.35
N ASN A 47 -6.53 1.27 11.52
CA ASN A 47 -5.85 1.27 12.82
C ASN A 47 -4.39 1.75 12.75
N GLY A 48 -3.83 1.92 11.54
CA GLY A 48 -2.42 2.21 11.35
C GLY A 48 -2.15 3.64 10.90
N LEU A 49 -1.06 3.79 10.16
CA LEU A 49 -0.51 5.09 9.74
C LEU A 49 -1.52 5.97 8.99
N PHE A 50 -2.46 5.38 8.26
CA PHE A 50 -3.39 6.11 7.42
C PHE A 50 -4.70 6.48 8.12
N PHE A 51 -4.98 5.90 9.29
CA PHE A 51 -6.19 6.23 10.06
C PHE A 51 -6.23 7.71 10.43
N ILE A 52 -5.10 8.27 10.89
CA ILE A 52 -5.02 9.70 11.25
C ILE A 52 -5.23 10.58 10.01
N VAL A 53 -4.66 10.18 8.87
CA VAL A 53 -4.80 10.90 7.60
C VAL A 53 -6.27 10.95 7.17
N ILE A 54 -6.97 9.82 7.27
CA ILE A 54 -8.38 9.72 6.91
C ILE A 54 -9.24 10.65 7.77
N ASN A 55 -9.07 10.63 9.09
CA ASN A 55 -9.91 11.42 10.01
C ASN A 55 -9.60 12.93 9.97
N SER A 56 -8.38 13.32 9.62
CA SER A 56 -7.98 14.74 9.59
C SER A 56 -8.28 15.43 8.25
N GLY A 57 -8.76 14.69 7.25
CA GLY A 57 -8.89 15.20 5.88
C GLY A 57 -7.54 15.50 5.20
N ALA A 58 -6.44 15.05 5.80
CA ALA A 58 -5.10 15.26 5.27
C ALA A 58 -4.85 14.39 4.03
N THR A 59 -3.75 14.67 3.34
CA THR A 59 -3.25 13.82 2.25
C THR A 59 -1.91 13.23 2.66
N SER A 60 -1.73 11.95 2.39
CA SER A 60 -0.45 11.25 2.58
C SER A 60 -0.13 10.42 1.35
N SER A 61 1.15 10.14 1.14
CA SER A 61 1.59 9.30 0.05
C SER A 61 2.68 8.32 0.48
N PHE A 62 2.70 7.17 -0.18
CA PHE A 62 3.66 6.11 0.10
C PHE A 62 3.97 5.31 -1.17
N ASN A 63 5.07 4.58 -1.17
CA ASN A 63 5.35 3.56 -2.17
C ASN A 63 5.35 2.15 -1.55
N ALA A 64 5.37 1.12 -2.39
CA ALA A 64 5.30 -0.27 -1.94
C ALA A 64 6.48 -0.70 -1.05
N ALA A 65 7.67 -0.14 -1.24
CA ALA A 65 8.81 -0.42 -0.37
C ALA A 65 8.60 0.16 1.03
N GLN A 66 8.07 1.38 1.13
CA GLN A 66 7.69 2.00 2.39
C GLN A 66 6.58 1.21 3.07
N PHE A 67 5.54 0.81 2.33
CA PHE A 67 4.45 -0.03 2.84
C PHE A 67 4.95 -1.38 3.37
N LYS A 68 5.84 -2.04 2.63
CA LYS A 68 6.48 -3.28 3.10
C LYS A 68 7.22 -3.04 4.41
N ASN A 69 8.04 -1.99 4.46
CA ASN A 69 8.85 -1.70 5.63
C ASN A 69 8.02 -1.20 6.82
N SER A 70 6.87 -0.57 6.65
CA SER A 70 6.02 -0.14 7.77
C SER A 70 5.07 -1.23 8.24
N SER A 71 4.51 -1.98 7.30
CA SER A 71 3.26 -2.72 7.50
C SER A 71 3.37 -4.20 7.17
N MET A 72 4.25 -4.59 6.24
CA MET A 72 4.43 -5.99 5.83
C MET A 72 5.85 -6.51 6.10
N LYS A 73 6.48 -6.11 7.22
CA LYS A 73 7.90 -6.42 7.52
C LYS A 73 8.23 -7.91 7.53
N LYS A 74 7.26 -8.75 7.92
CA LYS A 74 7.40 -10.22 8.01
C LYS A 74 6.95 -10.95 6.76
N SER A 75 6.40 -10.23 5.78
CA SER A 75 5.97 -10.82 4.51
C SER A 75 7.19 -11.13 3.65
N GLU A 76 7.16 -12.28 2.98
CA GLU A 76 8.16 -12.65 1.98
C GLU A 76 7.91 -11.94 0.62
N LEU A 77 6.79 -11.24 0.45
CA LEU A 77 6.44 -10.57 -0.80
C LEU A 77 7.40 -9.41 -1.09
N SER A 78 8.01 -9.40 -2.27
CA SER A 78 8.88 -8.29 -2.66
C SER A 78 8.08 -6.98 -2.82
N PRO A 79 8.72 -5.80 -2.68
CA PRO A 79 8.08 -4.52 -2.95
C PRO A 79 7.42 -4.43 -4.34
N SER A 80 7.97 -5.10 -5.35
CA SER A 80 7.36 -5.16 -6.69
C SER A 80 6.04 -5.93 -6.71
N ILE A 81 5.93 -7.03 -5.95
CA ILE A 81 4.68 -7.80 -5.86
C ILE A 81 3.64 -6.99 -5.09
N ILE A 82 4.05 -6.34 -4.00
CA ILE A 82 3.19 -5.46 -3.20
C ILE A 82 2.70 -4.28 -4.06
N GLU A 83 3.56 -3.65 -4.85
CA GLU A 83 3.18 -2.59 -5.80
C GLU A 83 2.12 -3.06 -6.78
N ALA A 84 2.33 -4.23 -7.42
CA ALA A 84 1.39 -4.80 -8.36
C ALA A 84 0.04 -5.11 -7.70
N ALA A 85 0.05 -5.70 -6.49
CA ALA A 85 -1.14 -6.03 -5.72
C ALA A 85 -1.92 -4.77 -5.31
N LEU A 86 -1.25 -3.75 -4.76
CA LEU A 86 -1.88 -2.47 -4.40
C LEU A 86 -2.48 -1.78 -5.63
N THR A 87 -1.77 -1.80 -6.75
CA THR A 87 -2.30 -1.26 -8.03
C THR A 87 -3.57 -1.99 -8.43
N HIS A 88 -3.55 -3.32 -8.42
CA HIS A 88 -4.71 -4.14 -8.79
C HIS A 88 -5.92 -3.88 -7.88
N ILE A 89 -5.70 -3.81 -6.56
CA ILE A 89 -6.74 -3.52 -5.58
C ILE A 89 -7.36 -2.14 -5.84
N ILE A 90 -6.54 -1.12 -6.09
CA ILE A 90 -7.01 0.25 -6.31
C ILE A 90 -7.77 0.39 -7.65
N GLU A 91 -7.29 -0.26 -8.72
CA GLU A 91 -7.97 -0.25 -10.03
C GLU A 91 -9.30 -1.01 -10.03
N ASN A 92 -9.47 -1.96 -9.11
CA ASN A 92 -10.66 -2.81 -8.98
C ASN A 92 -11.35 -2.58 -7.63
N LEU A 93 -11.32 -1.35 -7.11
CA LEU A 93 -11.72 -1.03 -5.74
C LEU A 93 -13.16 -1.50 -5.42
N ASP A 94 -14.05 -1.53 -6.40
CA ASP A 94 -15.42 -2.04 -6.32
C ASP A 94 -15.49 -3.50 -5.85
N LYS A 95 -14.45 -4.30 -6.10
CA LYS A 95 -14.33 -5.70 -5.67
C LYS A 95 -13.76 -5.86 -4.27
N TYR A 96 -13.34 -4.77 -3.62
CA TYR A 96 -12.68 -4.75 -2.30
C TYR A 96 -13.49 -3.93 -1.28
N PRO A 97 -14.69 -4.41 -0.87
CA PRO A 97 -15.59 -3.65 0.00
C PRO A 97 -14.99 -3.35 1.38
N LYS A 98 -14.07 -4.18 1.88
CA LYS A 98 -13.36 -3.92 3.15
C LYS A 98 -12.46 -2.69 3.05
N VAL A 99 -11.78 -2.51 1.90
CA VAL A 99 -10.92 -1.34 1.66
C VAL A 99 -11.79 -0.08 1.57
N ILE A 100 -12.91 -0.14 0.84
CA ILE A 100 -13.87 0.97 0.76
C ILE A 100 -14.37 1.35 2.15
N ALA A 101 -14.79 0.38 2.96
CA ALA A 101 -15.26 0.62 4.32
C ALA A 101 -14.17 1.26 5.20
N ALA A 102 -12.93 0.77 5.09
CA ALA A 102 -11.79 1.30 5.86
C ALA A 102 -11.39 2.72 5.45
N LEU A 103 -11.69 3.16 4.23
CA LEU A 103 -11.43 4.54 3.77
C LEU A 103 -12.36 5.58 4.42
N ARG A 104 -13.51 5.18 4.98
CA ARG A 104 -14.45 6.04 5.72
C ARG A 104 -14.83 7.35 4.99
N GLY A 105 -15.03 7.27 3.67
CA GLY A 105 -15.34 8.42 2.81
C GLY A 105 -14.12 9.11 2.20
N GLY A 106 -12.91 8.74 2.62
CA GLY A 106 -11.66 9.11 1.96
C GLY A 106 -11.48 8.45 0.58
N LYS A 107 -10.41 8.84 -0.11
CA LYS A 107 -10.04 8.36 -1.44
C LYS A 107 -8.65 7.76 -1.41
N ILE A 108 -8.43 6.76 -2.26
CA ILE A 108 -7.13 6.20 -2.55
C ILE A 108 -6.89 6.18 -4.06
N GLY A 109 -5.67 6.45 -4.47
CA GLY A 109 -5.25 6.42 -5.86
C GLY A 109 -3.74 6.23 -5.96
N TYR A 110 -3.19 6.38 -7.15
CA TYR A 110 -1.75 6.40 -7.34
C TYR A 110 -1.36 7.28 -8.52
N HIS A 111 -0.12 7.78 -8.49
CA HIS A 111 0.50 8.45 -9.62
C HIS A 111 1.62 7.57 -10.19
N ASP A 112 1.60 7.35 -11.49
CA ASP A 112 2.75 6.79 -12.19
C ASP A 112 3.82 7.89 -12.31
N LYS A 113 4.78 7.91 -11.38
CA LYS A 113 5.92 8.85 -11.46
C LYS A 113 6.72 8.68 -12.76
N GLY A 114 6.62 7.53 -13.42
CA GLY A 114 7.20 7.28 -14.74
C GLY A 114 6.67 8.18 -15.86
N ALA A 115 5.51 8.83 -15.70
CA ALA A 115 4.95 9.69 -16.73
C ALA A 115 5.52 11.12 -16.74
N MET A 116 6.15 11.59 -15.65
CA MET A 116 6.52 13.02 -15.54
C MET A 116 7.99 13.36 -15.69
N LEU A 117 8.96 12.49 -15.43
CA LEU A 117 10.38 12.83 -15.67
C LEU A 117 11.22 11.56 -15.90
N ASN A 118 11.73 11.37 -17.11
CA ASN A 118 12.84 10.48 -17.45
C ASN A 118 12.81 9.07 -16.81
N ASP A 119 11.77 8.28 -17.15
CA ASP A 119 11.88 6.83 -17.31
C ASP A 119 12.39 6.03 -16.07
N MET A 120 12.19 6.52 -14.85
CA MET A 120 12.47 5.83 -13.59
C MET A 120 11.50 6.29 -12.49
N GLY A 121 10.85 5.35 -11.80
CA GLY A 121 10.08 5.67 -10.60
C GLY A 121 8.98 4.65 -10.28
N VAL A 122 8.97 4.16 -9.04
CA VAL A 122 7.87 3.36 -8.49
C VAL A 122 6.60 4.18 -8.35
N ARG A 123 5.46 3.48 -8.34
CA ARG A 123 4.15 4.12 -8.12
C ARG A 123 4.12 4.76 -6.74
N ASN A 124 3.63 5.99 -6.72
CA ASN A 124 3.35 6.70 -5.48
C ASN A 124 1.85 6.62 -5.21
N PHE A 125 1.47 5.80 -4.25
CA PHE A 125 0.11 5.67 -3.78
C PHE A 125 -0.25 6.87 -2.92
N VAL A 126 -1.46 7.39 -3.09
CA VAL A 126 -1.95 8.59 -2.42
C VAL A 126 -3.24 8.24 -1.68
N ILE A 127 -3.30 8.61 -0.41
CA ILE A 127 -4.52 8.53 0.40
C ILE A 127 -4.91 9.95 0.77
N GLN A 128 -6.15 10.28 0.48
CA GLN A 128 -6.75 11.55 0.84
C GLN A 128 -7.90 11.28 1.81
N GLY A 129 -7.81 11.79 3.03
CA GLY A 129 -8.92 11.74 3.96
C GLY A 129 -10.09 12.58 3.46
N SER A 130 -11.30 12.18 3.81
CA SER A 130 -12.41 13.13 3.83
C SER A 130 -12.36 13.82 5.18
N ALA A 131 -12.26 15.15 5.22
CA ALA A 131 -12.59 15.86 6.45
C ALA A 131 -14.03 15.50 6.79
N THR A 132 -14.23 14.55 7.70
CA THR A 132 -15.51 14.41 8.37
C THR A 132 -15.64 15.69 9.17
N VAL A 133 -16.51 16.58 8.70
CA VAL A 133 -17.04 17.62 9.58
C VAL A 133 -17.78 16.84 10.65
N ASP A 134 -17.12 16.61 11.77
CA ASP A 134 -17.76 16.19 13.00
C ASP A 134 -18.76 17.29 13.36
N ASN A 135 -19.96 17.23 12.78
CA ASN A 135 -21.14 17.90 13.31
C ASN A 135 -21.52 17.13 14.57
N VAL A 136 -20.69 17.28 15.61
CA VAL A 136 -21.13 17.04 16.98
C VAL A 136 -21.84 18.33 17.39
N MET A 137 -23.17 18.31 17.22
CA MET A 137 -24.06 19.18 17.99
C MET A 137 -24.01 18.81 19.46
#